data_AF-A0A7V0T952-F1
#
_entry.id   AF-A0A7V0T952-F1
#
_cell.length_a   1.000
_cell.length_b   1.000
_cell.length_c   1.000
_cell.angle_alpha   90.00
_cell.angle_beta   90.00
_cell.angle_gamma   90.00
#
_symmetry.space_group_name_H-M   'P 1'
#
loop_
_entity.id
_entity.type
_entity.pdbx_description
1 polymer ?
#
loop_
_entity_poly.entity_id
_entity_poly.type
_entity_poly.pdbx_seq_one_letter_code
_entity_poly.pdbx_strand_id
1 'polypeptide(L)'
;MTADSGAIIDISELTGEYQTIGNVAPKGIAGSGLLRLVHHFVKKGIILPLGQISPEAPKKRLSLWKGAPAIHLYQSENKTILLTQNDIREFQLAKGAIRAALDVLSKEARLEIPEKIFISGAFCKALRPQVLLEIGLLPPMDSKKIIVIGNRSLTGANLAFFDSQKQNIDTICSKIIYHELTNRPDFQEIFALAMKLASDEML
;
A
#
# COMPACT_ATOMS: atom_id res chain seq x y z
N MET A 1 4.82 -9.28 -8.81
CA MET A 1 4.37 -9.45 -10.20
C MET A 1 3.23 -8.47 -10.50
N THR A 2 2.91 -8.25 -11.77
CA THR A 2 1.70 -7.51 -12.18
C THR A 2 0.43 -8.30 -11.86
N ALA A 3 -0.72 -7.63 -11.92
CA ALA A 3 -2.02 -8.20 -11.60
C ALA A 3 -2.55 -9.06 -12.77
N ASP A 4 -1.90 -10.21 -13.00
CA ASP A 4 -2.24 -11.18 -14.05
C ASP A 4 -2.71 -12.53 -13.47
N SER A 5 -3.21 -13.42 -14.34
CA SER A 5 -3.69 -14.75 -13.94
C SER A 5 -2.69 -15.51 -13.05
N GLY A 6 -3.17 -15.94 -11.88
CA GLY A 6 -2.36 -16.58 -10.84
C GLY A 6 -1.67 -15.61 -9.88
N ALA A 7 -1.79 -14.29 -10.02
CA ALA A 7 -1.29 -13.36 -9.01
C ALA A 7 -2.17 -13.42 -7.75
N ILE A 8 -1.55 -13.57 -6.58
CA ILE A 8 -2.21 -13.41 -5.28
C ILE A 8 -2.63 -11.95 -5.12
N ILE A 9 -3.91 -11.72 -4.85
CA ILE A 9 -4.52 -10.38 -4.78
C ILE A 9 -5.22 -10.08 -3.45
N ASP A 10 -5.59 -11.10 -2.68
CA ASP A 10 -6.28 -10.95 -1.42
C ASP A 10 -5.99 -12.14 -0.49
N ILE A 11 -6.35 -12.00 0.78
CA ILE A 11 -6.34 -13.04 1.80
C ILE A 11 -7.61 -12.92 2.66
N SER A 12 -8.25 -14.05 2.90
CA SER A 12 -9.42 -14.15 3.76
C SER A 12 -9.02 -13.97 5.22
N GLU A 13 -9.61 -12.98 5.89
CA GLU A 13 -9.37 -12.76 7.33
C GLU A 13 -9.88 -13.92 8.20
N LEU A 14 -10.90 -14.65 7.71
CA LEU A 14 -11.53 -15.76 8.41
C LEU A 14 -10.73 -17.06 8.26
N THR A 15 -10.34 -17.41 7.03
CA THR A 15 -9.72 -18.71 6.73
C THR A 15 -8.20 -18.63 6.60
N GLY A 16 -7.63 -17.44 6.36
CA GLY A 16 -6.20 -17.26 6.06
C GLY A 16 -5.80 -17.82 4.70
N GLU A 17 -6.78 -18.09 3.83
CA GLU A 17 -6.58 -18.54 2.45
C GLU A 17 -6.46 -17.34 1.51
N TYR A 18 -5.48 -17.39 0.62
CA TYR A 18 -5.28 -16.34 -0.38
C TYR A 18 -6.17 -16.55 -1.60
N GLN A 19 -6.45 -15.46 -2.31
CA GLN A 19 -7.19 -15.46 -3.56
C GLN A 19 -6.29 -15.06 -4.72
N THR A 20 -6.46 -15.70 -5.88
CA THR A 20 -5.70 -15.42 -7.10
C THR A 20 -6.60 -14.90 -8.22
N ILE A 21 -6.03 -14.13 -9.14
CA ILE A 21 -6.73 -13.75 -10.36
C ILE A 21 -6.99 -15.01 -11.20
N GLY A 22 -8.26 -15.25 -11.53
CA GLY A 22 -8.71 -16.41 -12.31
C GLY A 22 -8.84 -17.71 -11.51
N ASN A 23 -8.67 -17.68 -10.18
CA ASN A 23 -8.78 -18.88 -9.32
C ASN A 23 -7.88 -20.05 -9.77
N VAL A 24 -6.70 -19.72 -10.31
CA VAL A 24 -5.69 -20.71 -10.73
C VAL A 24 -4.55 -20.80 -9.72
N ALA A 25 -3.69 -21.81 -9.87
CA ALA A 25 -2.50 -21.98 -9.05
C ALA A 25 -1.65 -20.68 -9.00
N PRO A 26 -1.21 -20.26 -7.81
CA PRO A 26 -0.56 -18.97 -7.66
C PRO A 26 0.81 -18.95 -8.34
N LYS A 27 1.13 -17.82 -8.98
CA LYS A 27 2.38 -17.59 -9.70
C LYS A 27 3.25 -16.53 -9.04
N GLY A 28 2.71 -15.75 -8.12
CA GLY A 28 3.41 -14.71 -7.38
C GLY A 28 2.41 -13.78 -6.69
N ILE A 29 2.91 -12.65 -6.19
CA ILE A 29 2.13 -11.69 -5.41
C ILE A 29 1.95 -10.40 -6.24
N ALA A 30 0.70 -9.94 -6.40
CA ALA A 30 0.42 -8.61 -6.97
C ALA A 30 0.59 -7.52 -5.90
N GLY A 31 0.76 -6.26 -6.31
CA GLY A 31 0.89 -5.14 -5.37
C GLY A 31 -0.26 -5.02 -4.37
N SER A 32 -1.50 -5.22 -4.82
CA SER A 32 -2.66 -5.25 -3.92
C SER A 32 -2.64 -6.44 -2.97
N GLY A 33 -2.19 -7.61 -3.45
CA GLY A 33 -2.02 -8.80 -2.62
C GLY A 33 -0.96 -8.60 -1.54
N LEU A 34 0.15 -7.95 -1.87
CA LEU A 34 1.20 -7.62 -0.90
C LEU A 34 0.65 -6.76 0.25
N LEU A 35 -0.09 -5.70 -0.06
CA LEU A 35 -0.78 -4.87 0.94
C LEU A 35 -1.68 -5.72 1.83
N ARG A 36 -2.54 -6.58 1.24
CA ARG A 36 -3.50 -7.39 2.01
C ARG A 36 -2.82 -8.45 2.87
N LEU A 37 -1.78 -9.09 2.36
CA LEU A 37 -0.99 -10.06 3.12
C LEU A 37 -0.28 -9.40 4.29
N VAL A 38 0.42 -8.28 4.06
CA VAL A 38 1.10 -7.55 5.14
C VAL A 38 0.08 -7.09 6.19
N HIS A 39 -1.02 -6.48 5.78
CA HIS A 39 -2.09 -6.07 6.69
C HIS A 39 -2.64 -7.24 7.52
N HIS A 40 -2.98 -8.36 6.88
CA HIS A 40 -3.46 -9.55 7.57
C HIS A 40 -2.45 -10.08 8.60
N PHE A 41 -1.19 -10.24 8.22
CA PHE A 41 -0.17 -10.77 9.12
C PHE A 41 0.19 -9.80 10.25
N VAL A 42 0.07 -8.49 10.05
CA VAL A 42 0.17 -7.51 11.13
C VAL A 42 -0.99 -7.68 12.12
N LYS A 43 -2.25 -7.83 11.65
CA LYS A 43 -3.40 -8.11 12.55
C LYS A 43 -3.24 -9.39 13.36
N LYS A 44 -2.54 -10.38 12.82
CA LYS A 44 -2.30 -11.67 13.49
C LYS A 44 -1.04 -11.66 14.36
N GLY A 45 -0.33 -10.53 14.47
CA GLY A 45 0.93 -10.44 15.22
C GLY A 45 2.08 -11.27 14.62
N ILE A 46 1.92 -11.74 13.37
CA ILE A 46 2.95 -12.48 12.64
C ILE A 46 4.00 -11.52 12.08
N ILE A 47 3.57 -10.33 11.66
CA ILE A 47 4.45 -9.20 11.36
C ILE A 47 4.26 -8.16 12.46
N LEU A 48 5.35 -7.77 13.12
CA LEU A 48 5.34 -6.75 14.15
C LEU A 48 5.20 -5.34 13.53
N PRO A 49 4.80 -4.33 14.30
CA PRO A 49 4.62 -2.96 13.79
C PRO A 49 5.85 -2.38 13.10
N LEU A 50 7.05 -2.77 13.53
CA LEU A 50 8.29 -2.34 12.89
C LEU A 50 8.67 -3.19 11.67
N GLY A 51 7.77 -4.03 11.15
CA GLY A 51 7.95 -4.84 9.93
C GLY A 51 8.77 -6.11 10.10
N GLN A 52 9.17 -6.45 11.33
CA GLN A 52 9.87 -7.70 11.61
C GLN A 52 8.88 -8.86 11.62
N ILE A 53 9.22 -10.00 11.00
CA ILE A 53 8.47 -11.23 11.21
C ILE A 53 8.72 -11.70 12.66
N SER A 54 7.64 -11.90 13.41
CA SER A 54 7.69 -12.24 14.83
C SER A 54 8.37 -13.60 15.05
N PRO A 55 9.30 -13.74 16.01
CA PRO A 55 9.88 -15.02 16.38
C PRO A 55 8.86 -15.97 17.02
N GLU A 56 7.79 -15.40 17.60
CA GLU A 56 6.68 -16.14 18.22
C GLU A 56 5.61 -16.57 17.21
N ALA A 57 5.76 -16.21 15.93
CA ALA A 57 4.80 -16.60 14.92
C ALA A 57 4.74 -18.14 14.73
N PRO A 58 3.60 -18.70 14.31
CA PRO A 58 3.44 -20.14 14.15
C PRO A 58 4.47 -20.75 13.19
N LYS A 59 5.38 -21.57 13.74
CA LYS A 59 6.52 -22.14 13.01
C LYS A 59 6.13 -22.94 11.76
N LYS A 60 4.92 -23.51 11.72
CA LYS A 60 4.43 -24.31 10.58
C LYS A 60 4.39 -23.53 9.25
N ARG A 61 4.29 -22.20 9.28
CA ARG A 61 4.29 -21.34 8.08
C ARG A 61 5.58 -20.52 7.93
N LEU A 62 6.58 -20.71 8.78
CA LEU A 62 7.82 -19.95 8.75
C LEU A 62 8.99 -20.80 8.26
N SER A 63 9.88 -20.18 7.50
CA SER A 63 11.16 -20.75 7.12
C SER A 63 12.25 -19.69 7.10
N LEU A 64 13.49 -20.12 6.91
CA LEU A 64 14.59 -19.23 6.62
C LEU A 64 14.81 -19.16 5.10
N TRP A 65 14.84 -17.95 4.57
CA TRP A 65 15.20 -17.64 3.20
C TRP A 65 16.41 -16.72 3.20
N LYS A 66 17.53 -17.19 2.66
CA LYS A 66 18.81 -16.45 2.64
C LYS A 66 19.23 -15.93 4.03
N GLY A 67 19.00 -16.74 5.07
CA GLY A 67 19.36 -16.39 6.44
C GLY A 67 18.38 -15.47 7.19
N ALA A 68 17.27 -15.07 6.56
CA ALA A 68 16.23 -14.25 7.19
C ALA A 68 14.88 -14.99 7.24
N PRO A 69 13.99 -14.68 8.20
CA PRO A 69 12.65 -15.26 8.24
C PRO A 69 11.83 -14.96 6.98
N ALA A 70 10.98 -15.91 6.59
CA ALA A 70 10.03 -15.79 5.51
C ALA A 70 8.73 -16.56 5.83
N ILE A 71 7.60 -16.05 5.34
CA ILE A 71 6.29 -16.67 5.51
C ILE A 71 5.94 -17.45 4.23
N HIS A 72 5.64 -18.74 4.37
CA HIS A 72 5.15 -19.57 3.28
C HIS A 72 3.71 -19.20 2.93
N LEU A 73 3.51 -18.77 1.69
CA LEU A 73 2.19 -18.54 1.13
C LEU A 73 1.72 -19.74 0.31
N TYR A 74 2.60 -20.32 -0.51
CA TYR A 74 2.27 -21.45 -1.36
C TYR A 74 3.47 -22.36 -1.57
N GLN A 75 3.21 -23.67 -1.67
CA GLN A 75 4.19 -24.69 -1.99
C GLN A 75 3.55 -25.74 -2.92
N SER A 76 4.23 -26.04 -4.02
CA SER A 76 4.04 -27.24 -4.83
C SER A 76 5.40 -27.87 -5.15
N GLU A 77 5.42 -28.99 -5.88
CA GLU A 77 6.66 -29.67 -6.29
C GLU A 77 7.63 -28.74 -7.02
N ASN A 78 7.11 -27.85 -7.87
CA ASN A 78 7.91 -27.02 -8.76
C ASN A 78 7.95 -25.53 -8.34
N LYS A 79 7.25 -25.14 -7.27
CA LYS A 79 7.11 -23.72 -6.94
C LYS A 79 6.87 -23.47 -5.46
N THR A 80 7.62 -22.51 -4.93
CA THR A 80 7.39 -21.92 -3.61
C THR A 80 7.12 -20.43 -3.78
N ILE A 81 6.12 -19.92 -3.07
CA ILE A 81 5.89 -18.47 -2.95
C ILE A 81 6.02 -18.12 -1.48
N LEU A 82 6.98 -17.24 -1.20
CA LEU A 82 7.28 -16.71 0.11
C LEU A 82 6.94 -15.22 0.16
N LEU A 83 6.48 -14.76 1.33
CA LEU A 83 6.58 -13.36 1.71
C LEU A 83 7.83 -13.22 2.59
N THR A 84 8.88 -12.62 2.06
CA THR A 84 10.17 -12.54 2.74
C THR A 84 10.26 -11.29 3.63
N GLN A 85 11.21 -11.29 4.57
CA GLN A 85 11.54 -10.10 5.34
C GLN A 85 11.88 -8.90 4.45
N ASN A 86 12.56 -9.12 3.30
CA ASN A 86 12.91 -8.06 2.37
C ASN A 86 11.66 -7.46 1.70
N ASP A 87 10.70 -8.29 1.28
CA ASP A 87 9.44 -7.80 0.67
C ASP A 87 8.68 -6.89 1.64
N ILE A 88 8.69 -7.23 2.94
CA ILE A 88 8.07 -6.39 3.99
C ILE A 88 8.82 -5.06 4.14
N ARG A 89 10.16 -5.06 4.05
CA ARG A 89 10.96 -3.82 4.10
C ARG A 89 10.68 -2.92 2.90
N GLU A 90 10.64 -3.48 1.69
CA GLU A 90 10.28 -2.72 0.48
C GLU A 90 8.87 -2.14 0.57
N PHE A 91 7.93 -2.92 1.12
CA PHE A 91 6.59 -2.42 1.41
C PHE A 91 6.59 -1.25 2.41
N GLN A 92 7.37 -1.33 3.48
CA GLN A 92 7.52 -0.24 4.46
C GLN A 92 8.12 1.02 3.85
N LEU A 93 9.14 0.90 3.00
CA LEU A 93 9.74 2.03 2.30
C LEU A 93 8.71 2.73 1.41
N ALA A 94 7.97 1.96 0.60
CA ALA A 94 6.94 2.50 -0.28
C ALA A 94 5.78 3.16 0.50
N LYS A 95 5.27 2.47 1.52
CA LYS A 95 4.20 2.99 2.40
C LYS A 95 4.65 4.23 3.16
N GLY A 96 5.86 4.19 3.71
CA GLY A 96 6.47 5.29 4.47
C GLY A 96 6.66 6.53 3.62
N ALA A 97 7.10 6.38 2.37
CA ALA A 97 7.27 7.50 1.44
C ALA A 97 5.94 8.20 1.14
N ILE A 98 4.88 7.42 0.85
CA ILE A 98 3.55 7.97 0.60
C ILE A 98 3.02 8.70 1.84
N ARG A 99 3.11 8.06 3.01
CA ARG A 99 2.57 8.64 4.24
C ARG A 99 3.33 9.89 4.67
N ALA A 100 4.66 9.88 4.61
CA ALA A 100 5.47 11.06 4.93
C ALA A 100 5.20 12.22 3.97
N ALA A 101 5.05 11.95 2.67
CA ALA A 101 4.65 12.98 1.71
C ALA A 101 3.29 13.59 2.04
N LEU A 102 2.30 12.77 2.41
CA LEU A 102 0.99 13.26 2.84
C LEU A 102 1.07 14.12 4.10
N ASP A 103 1.84 13.68 5.10
CA ASP A 103 1.98 14.41 6.36
C ASP A 103 2.67 15.77 6.15
N VAL A 104 3.74 15.82 5.33
CA VAL A 104 4.42 17.08 4.98
C VAL A 104 3.50 18.01 4.20
N LEU A 105 2.83 17.51 3.16
CA LEU A 105 1.93 18.34 2.34
C LEU A 105 0.75 18.87 3.17
N SER A 106 0.23 18.07 4.11
CA SER A 106 -0.85 18.50 5.01
C SER A 106 -0.36 19.62 5.94
N LYS A 107 0.86 19.52 6.47
CA LYS A 107 1.50 20.58 7.27
C LYS A 107 1.71 21.87 6.48
N GLU A 108 2.24 21.79 5.26
CA GLU A 108 2.45 22.95 4.39
C GLU A 108 1.12 23.63 4.00
N ALA A 109 0.09 22.84 3.73
CA ALA A 109 -1.25 23.32 3.44
C ALA A 109 -2.03 23.78 4.69
N ARG A 110 -1.47 23.61 5.91
CA ARG A 110 -2.15 23.86 7.20
C ARG A 110 -3.48 23.11 7.31
N LEU A 111 -3.49 21.88 6.80
CA LEU A 111 -4.62 20.95 6.87
C LEU A 111 -4.34 19.92 7.96
N GLU A 112 -5.16 19.87 9.00
CA GLU A 112 -5.03 18.84 10.03
C GLU A 112 -5.55 17.48 9.54
N ILE A 113 -6.79 17.44 9.03
CA ILE A 113 -7.40 16.25 8.45
C ILE A 113 -8.05 16.63 7.11
N PRO A 114 -7.72 15.96 6.00
CA PRO A 114 -8.40 16.19 4.73
C PRO A 114 -9.91 15.92 4.82
N GLU A 115 -10.74 16.75 4.18
CA GLU A 115 -12.18 16.50 4.10
C GLU A 115 -12.48 15.21 3.31
N LYS A 116 -11.74 14.98 2.23
CA LYS A 116 -11.83 13.80 1.36
C LYS A 116 -10.45 13.43 0.83
N ILE A 117 -10.24 12.14 0.59
CA ILE A 117 -9.05 11.61 -0.09
C ILE A 117 -9.50 10.90 -1.36
N PHE A 118 -8.98 11.36 -2.50
CA PHE A 118 -9.21 10.71 -3.78
C PHE A 118 -7.99 9.86 -4.15
N ILE A 119 -8.20 8.57 -4.37
CA ILE A 119 -7.12 7.63 -4.71
C ILE A 119 -7.24 7.25 -6.18
N SER A 120 -6.17 7.54 -6.93
CA SER A 120 -6.07 7.23 -8.36
C SER A 120 -4.84 6.40 -8.69
N GLY A 121 -4.93 5.58 -9.74
CA GLY A 121 -3.85 4.73 -10.22
C GLY A 121 -4.35 3.37 -10.72
N ALA A 122 -3.49 2.68 -11.47
CA ALA A 122 -3.80 1.36 -12.03
C ALA A 122 -4.03 0.29 -10.94
N PHE A 123 -3.41 0.46 -9.77
CA PHE A 123 -3.45 -0.50 -8.66
C PHE A 123 -4.64 -0.31 -7.71
N CYS A 124 -5.44 0.73 -7.90
CA CYS A 124 -6.35 1.20 -6.85
C CYS A 124 -7.63 0.37 -6.71
N LYS A 125 -8.02 -0.40 -7.75
CA LYS A 125 -9.30 -1.14 -7.80
C LYS A 125 -9.46 -2.17 -6.67
N ALA A 126 -8.34 -2.72 -6.16
CA ALA A 126 -8.33 -3.72 -5.09
C ALA A 126 -8.06 -3.11 -3.70
N LEU A 127 -7.88 -1.79 -3.60
CA LEU A 127 -7.64 -1.13 -2.33
C LEU A 127 -8.95 -1.00 -1.55
N ARG A 128 -8.90 -1.34 -0.26
CA ARG A 128 -10.01 -1.14 0.67
C ARG A 128 -9.66 0.03 1.57
N PRO A 129 -10.43 1.12 1.61
CA PRO A 129 -10.14 2.30 2.44
C PRO A 129 -9.75 1.96 3.87
N GLN A 130 -10.52 1.08 4.52
CA GLN A 130 -10.26 0.63 5.88
C GLN A 130 -8.87 0.00 6.06
N VAL A 131 -8.39 -0.78 5.08
CA VAL A 131 -7.05 -1.39 5.11
C VAL A 131 -5.96 -0.33 5.02
N LEU A 132 -6.16 0.72 4.24
CA LEU A 132 -5.18 1.82 4.09
C LEU A 132 -5.07 2.64 5.38
N LEU A 133 -6.17 2.80 6.10
CA LEU A 133 -6.22 3.43 7.42
C LEU A 133 -5.53 2.55 8.46
N GLU A 134 -5.94 1.28 8.56
CA GLU A 134 -5.41 0.32 9.54
C GLU A 134 -3.90 0.12 9.37
N ILE A 135 -3.40 -0.03 8.13
CA ILE A 135 -1.95 -0.18 7.91
C ILE A 135 -1.16 1.13 8.13
N GLY A 136 -1.86 2.25 8.36
CA GLY A 136 -1.29 3.57 8.60
C GLY A 136 -0.78 4.28 7.34
N LEU A 137 -1.20 3.86 6.13
CA LEU A 137 -0.86 4.53 4.88
C LEU A 137 -1.52 5.91 4.79
N LEU A 138 -2.76 6.00 5.24
CA LEU A 138 -3.54 7.24 5.27
C LEU A 138 -3.72 7.73 6.72
N PRO A 139 -3.89 9.05 6.93
CA PRO A 139 -4.22 9.58 8.24
C PRO A 139 -5.58 9.07 8.73
N PRO A 140 -5.80 8.98 10.04
CA PRO A 140 -7.08 8.52 10.60
C PRO A 140 -8.22 9.44 10.14
N MET A 141 -9.24 8.85 9.52
CA MET A 141 -10.45 9.53 9.07
C MET A 141 -11.56 8.52 8.80
N ASP A 142 -12.80 9.00 8.60
CA ASP A 142 -13.90 8.14 8.15
C ASP A 142 -13.57 7.52 6.79
N SER A 143 -13.59 6.19 6.71
CA SER A 143 -13.30 5.44 5.48
C SER A 143 -14.24 5.79 4.32
N LYS A 144 -15.45 6.31 4.60
CA LYS A 144 -16.41 6.78 3.58
C LYS A 144 -15.95 8.05 2.85
N LYS A 145 -15.00 8.79 3.43
CA LYS A 145 -14.40 9.99 2.83
C LYS A 145 -13.23 9.66 1.89
N ILE A 146 -12.86 8.39 1.77
CA ILE A 146 -11.81 7.91 0.88
C ILE A 146 -12.48 7.32 -0.37
N ILE A 147 -12.25 7.95 -1.52
CA ILE A 147 -12.91 7.62 -2.78
C ILE A 147 -11.87 7.10 -3.76
N VAL A 148 -11.97 5.81 -4.10
CA VAL A 148 -11.15 5.21 -5.15
C VAL A 148 -11.74 5.56 -6.51
N ILE A 149 -10.98 6.29 -7.32
CA ILE A 149 -11.45 6.86 -8.58
C ILE A 149 -10.81 6.23 -9.82
N GLY A 150 -10.08 5.12 -9.66
CA GLY A 150 -9.44 4.40 -10.78
C GLY A 150 -8.29 5.19 -11.41
N ASN A 151 -7.89 4.87 -12.65
CA ASN A 151 -6.79 5.56 -13.31
C ASN A 151 -7.25 6.86 -13.99
N ARG A 152 -6.98 8.01 -13.36
CA ARG A 152 -7.37 9.34 -13.88
C ARG A 152 -6.38 9.93 -14.86
N SER A 153 -5.18 9.38 -14.98
CA SER A 153 -4.24 9.80 -16.02
C SER A 153 -4.82 9.52 -17.41
N LEU A 154 -5.35 8.31 -17.64
CA LEU A 154 -5.97 7.95 -18.93
C LEU A 154 -7.24 8.76 -19.20
N THR A 155 -8.10 8.93 -18.20
CA THR A 155 -9.30 9.78 -18.35
C THR A 155 -8.91 11.24 -18.66
N GLY A 156 -7.90 11.77 -17.97
CA GLY A 156 -7.39 13.13 -18.20
C GLY A 156 -6.81 13.30 -19.60
N ALA A 157 -6.06 12.32 -20.10
CA ALA A 157 -5.53 12.33 -21.46
C ALA A 157 -6.65 12.37 -22.51
N ASN A 158 -7.70 11.57 -22.33
CA ASN A 158 -8.86 11.60 -23.23
C ASN A 158 -9.60 12.96 -23.20
N LEU A 159 -9.68 13.61 -22.03
CA LEU A 159 -10.27 14.95 -21.92
C LEU A 159 -9.39 16.01 -22.59
N ALA A 160 -8.08 15.90 -22.42
CA ALA A 160 -7.10 16.82 -23.00
C ALA A 160 -7.04 16.78 -24.54
N PHE A 161 -7.57 15.71 -25.15
CA PHE A 161 -7.70 15.61 -26.61
C PHE A 161 -8.62 16.70 -27.20
N PHE A 162 -9.59 17.20 -26.43
CA PHE A 162 -10.51 18.23 -26.89
C PHE A 162 -9.97 19.63 -26.62
N ASP A 163 -9.87 20.46 -27.66
CA ASP A 163 -9.40 21.85 -27.56
C ASP A 163 -10.18 22.69 -26.53
N SER A 164 -11.46 22.37 -26.31
CA SER A 164 -12.31 23.04 -25.32
C SER A 164 -11.82 22.86 -23.87
N GLN A 165 -10.95 21.89 -23.59
CA GLN A 165 -10.39 21.68 -22.26
C GLN A 165 -9.05 22.38 -22.02
N LYS A 166 -8.41 22.94 -23.07
CA LYS A 166 -7.07 23.55 -22.96
C LYS A 166 -7.01 24.63 -21.87
N GLN A 167 -7.93 25.59 -21.91
CA GLN A 167 -7.95 26.68 -20.93
C GLN A 167 -8.17 26.19 -19.48
N ASN A 168 -8.99 25.15 -19.29
CA ASN A 168 -9.20 24.55 -17.97
C ASN A 168 -7.92 23.87 -17.47
N ILE A 169 -7.22 23.12 -18.34
CA ILE A 169 -5.97 22.45 -18.01
C ILE A 169 -4.91 23.48 -17.64
N ASP A 170 -4.73 24.54 -18.43
CA ASP A 170 -3.77 25.62 -18.14
C ASP A 170 -4.08 26.31 -16.80
N THR A 171 -5.36 26.54 -16.52
CA THR A 171 -5.82 27.11 -15.24
C THR A 171 -5.51 26.19 -14.06
N ILE A 172 -5.63 24.87 -14.22
CA ILE A 172 -5.25 23.91 -13.17
C ILE A 172 -3.74 23.89 -13.00
N CYS A 173 -2.98 23.75 -14.09
CA CYS A 173 -1.52 23.67 -14.07
C CYS A 173 -0.88 24.90 -13.41
N SER A 174 -1.39 26.10 -13.71
CA SER A 174 -0.92 27.36 -13.10
C SER A 174 -1.16 27.47 -11.58
N LYS A 175 -2.01 26.62 -11.00
CA LYS A 175 -2.29 26.57 -9.56
C LYS A 175 -1.53 25.47 -8.83
N ILE A 176 -0.84 24.57 -9.54
CA ILE A 176 -0.07 23.49 -8.92
C ILE A 176 1.23 24.06 -8.37
N ILE A 177 1.47 23.85 -7.08
CA ILE A 177 2.72 24.19 -6.40
C ILE A 177 3.48 22.90 -6.14
N TYR A 178 4.70 22.81 -6.67
CA TYR A 178 5.59 21.68 -6.41
C TYR A 178 6.34 21.89 -5.08
N HIS A 179 6.35 20.85 -4.25
CA HIS A 179 7.13 20.81 -3.02
C HIS A 179 8.21 19.74 -3.11
N GLU A 180 9.48 20.16 -3.06
CA GLU A 180 10.61 19.24 -2.98
C GLU A 180 10.73 18.69 -1.56
N LEU A 181 10.52 17.38 -1.40
CA LEU A 181 10.52 16.73 -0.09
C LEU A 181 11.93 16.31 0.35
N THR A 182 12.82 16.00 -0.60
CA THR A 182 14.13 15.39 -0.32
C THR A 182 15.08 16.30 0.45
N ASN A 183 14.97 17.62 0.26
CA ASN A 183 15.84 18.62 0.89
C ASN A 183 15.29 19.15 2.23
N ARG A 184 14.15 18.64 2.70
CA ARG A 184 13.58 19.09 3.96
C ARG A 184 14.34 18.47 5.15
N PRO A 185 14.78 19.28 6.13
CA PRO A 185 15.47 18.76 7.31
C PRO A 185 14.65 17.75 8.12
N ASP A 186 13.31 17.91 8.16
CA ASP A 186 12.41 17.06 8.94
C ASP A 186 11.93 15.80 8.19
N PHE A 187 12.21 15.66 6.89
CA PHE A 187 11.63 14.57 6.09
C PHE A 187 12.13 13.18 6.50
N GLN A 188 13.41 13.03 6.82
CA GLN A 188 13.95 11.72 7.22
C GLN A 188 13.30 11.18 8.50
N GLU A 189 13.05 12.06 9.47
CA GLU A 189 12.37 11.70 10.71
C GLU A 189 10.91 11.33 10.47
N ILE A 190 10.18 12.17 9.70
CA ILE A 190 8.79 11.89 9.33
C ILE A 190 8.69 10.57 8.55
N PHE A 191 9.60 10.32 7.61
CA PHE A 191 9.68 9.07 6.85
C PHE A 191 9.94 7.86 7.75
N ALA A 192 10.89 7.96 8.68
CA ALA A 192 11.21 6.87 9.60
C ALA A 192 10.00 6.50 10.48
N LEU A 193 9.29 7.51 11.02
CA LEU A 193 8.06 7.31 11.77
C LEU A 193 6.95 6.71 10.89
N ALA A 194 6.83 7.18 9.65
CA ALA A 194 5.84 6.72 8.69
C ALA A 194 6.06 5.26 8.22
N MET A 195 7.23 4.66 8.44
CA MET A 195 7.49 3.24 8.12
C MET A 195 6.81 2.25 9.07
N LYS A 196 6.33 2.69 10.25
CA LYS A 196 5.56 1.84 11.17
C LYS A 196 4.34 1.27 10.44
N LEU A 197 4.19 -0.04 10.52
CA LEU A 197 3.01 -0.78 10.09
C LEU A 197 2.03 -0.81 11.26
N ALA A 198 0.74 -0.65 10.96
CA ALA A 198 -0.34 -0.40 11.91
C ALA A 198 -0.48 1.07 12.35
N SER A 199 -1.72 1.56 12.28
CA SER A 199 -2.17 2.74 13.01
C SER A 199 -2.24 2.44 14.51
N ASP A 200 -2.24 3.47 15.34
CA ASP A 200 -2.37 3.30 16.79
C ASP A 200 -3.75 2.75 17.19
N GLU A 201 -4.75 2.81 16.30
CA GLU A 201 -6.09 2.21 16.48
C GLU A 201 -6.13 0.70 16.16
N MET A 202 -5.10 0.17 15.49
CA MET A 202 -5.04 -1.24 15.07
C MET A 202 -4.35 -2.15 16.10
N LEU A 203 -3.60 -1.57 17.04
CA LEU A 203 -2.81 -2.26 18.07
C LEU A 203 -3.55 -2.27 19.42
#